data_AF-A0A0X8JVF7-F1
#
_entry.id   AF-A0A0X8JVF7-F1
#
_cell.length_a   1.000
_cell.length_b   1.000
_cell.length_c   1.000
_cell.angle_alpha   90.00
_cell.angle_beta   90.00
_cell.angle_gamma   90.00
#
_symmetry.space_group_name_H-M   'P 1'
#
loop_
_entity.id
_entity.type
_entity.pdbx_description
1 polymer ?
#
loop_
_entity_poly.entity_id
_entity_poly.type
_entity_poly.pdbx_seq_one_letter_code
_entity_poly.pdbx_strand_id
1 'polypeptide(L)' 'MAIYERKVRLYTKSFLDEYIRVSELTRKLNKKIGFSVFKVIVDIETSTLKVVNKYENRTRNKFQNTFKEVLNNVR' A
#
# COMPACT_ATOMS: atom_id res chain seq x y z
N MET A 1 4.85 -9.62 -0.76
CA MET A 1 5.97 -8.86 -0.16
C MET A 1 5.43 -7.59 0.49
N ALA A 2 5.77 -7.35 1.75
CA ALA A 2 5.56 -6.05 2.37
C ALA A 2 6.75 -5.14 2.03
N ILE A 3 6.48 -3.91 1.60
CA ILE A 3 7.53 -2.90 1.36
C ILE A 3 7.87 -2.11 2.63
N TYR A 4 7.03 -2.26 3.65
CA TYR A 4 7.20 -1.66 4.96
C TYR A 4 6.49 -2.53 5.99
N GLU A 5 7.14 -2.75 7.12
CA GLU A 5 6.59 -3.50 8.24
C GLU A 5 7.15 -2.96 9.56
N ARG A 6 6.27 -2.67 10.51
CA ARG A 6 6.66 -2.20 11.85
C ARG A 6 5.70 -2.69 12.91
N LYS A 7 6.24 -3.29 13.97
CA LYS A 7 5.48 -3.59 15.19
C LYS A 7 5.25 -2.31 15.98
N VAL A 8 3.99 -2.00 16.25
CA VAL A 8 3.59 -0.82 17.03
C VAL A 8 2.41 -1.19 17.91
N ARG A 9 2.48 -0.85 19.20
CA ARG A 9 1.43 -1.17 20.17
C ARG A 9 0.12 -0.52 19.77
N LEU A 10 -0.89 -1.33 19.47
CA LEU A 10 -2.22 -0.86 19.04
C LEU A 10 -2.87 0.04 20.10
N TYR A 11 -3.81 0.86 19.66
CA TYR A 11 -4.62 1.76 20.51
C TYR A 11 -3.81 2.78 21.32
N THR A 12 -2.56 3.00 20.94
CA THR A 12 -1.72 4.06 21.51
C THR A 12 -1.66 5.25 20.56
N LYS A 13 -1.34 6.43 21.10
CA LYS A 13 -1.07 7.63 20.30
C LYS A 13 0.05 7.37 19.28
N SER A 14 1.11 6.66 19.66
CA SER A 14 2.22 6.34 18.75
C SER A 14 1.80 5.46 17.59
N PHE A 15 0.83 4.55 17.78
CA PHE A 15 0.24 3.80 16.68
C PHE A 15 -0.53 4.69 15.73
N LEU A 16 -1.38 5.58 16.24
CA LEU A 16 -2.17 6.50 15.42
C LEU A 16 -1.27 7.43 14.60
N ASP A 17 -0.26 8.01 15.24
CA ASP A 17 0.71 8.90 14.59
C ASP A 17 1.45 8.17 13.46
N GLU A 18 1.89 6.94 13.72
CA GLU A 18 2.58 6.13 12.73
C GLU A 18 1.65 5.69 11.59
N TYR A 19 0.41 5.31 11.90
CA TYR A 19 -0.59 4.95 10.91
C TYR A 19 -0.89 6.13 9.97
N ILE A 20 -1.07 7.34 10.51
CA ILE A 20 -1.30 8.55 9.71
C ILE A 20 -0.09 8.81 8.81
N ARG A 21 1.12 8.82 9.38
CA ARG A 21 2.37 9.05 8.65
C ARG A 21 2.54 8.08 7.48
N VAL A 22 2.39 6.78 7.75
CA VAL A 22 2.53 5.73 6.72
C VAL A 22 1.41 5.82 5.68
N SER A 23 0.19 6.14 6.09
CA SER A 23 -0.94 6.33 5.17
C SER A 23 -0.70 7.49 4.21
N GLU A 24 -0.19 8.62 4.69
CA GLU A 24 0.14 9.77 3.85
C GLU A 24 1.26 9.46 2.86
N LEU A 25 2.33 8.79 3.33
CA LEU A 25 3.43 8.36 2.47
C LEU A 25 2.95 7.38 1.39
N THR A 26 2.10 6.42 1.77
CA THR A 26 1.50 5.46 0.83
C THR A 26 0.61 6.17 -0.19
N ARG A 27 -0.16 7.19 0.22
CA ARG A 27 -0.97 8.01 -0.70
C ARG A 27 -0.09 8.80 -1.67
N LYS A 28 0.98 9.44 -1.19
CA LYS A 28 1.93 10.18 -2.04
C LYS A 28 2.61 9.24 -3.06
N LEU A 29 3.00 8.05 -2.61
CA LEU A 29 3.60 7.03 -3.47
C LEU A 29 2.63 6.58 -4.57
N ASN A 30 1.40 6.22 -4.21
CA ASN A 30 0.37 5.86 -5.17
C ASN A 30 0.05 7.00 -6.17
N LYS A 31 0.03 8.25 -5.70
CA LYS A 31 -0.18 9.42 -6.56
C LYS A 31 0.97 9.61 -7.55
N LYS A 32 2.22 9.46 -7.11
CA LYS A 32 3.42 9.55 -7.97
C LYS A 32 3.41 8.47 -9.05
N ILE A 33 2.89 7.30 -8.71
CA ILE A 33 2.76 6.16 -9.61
C ILE A 33 1.58 6.34 -10.59
N GLY A 34 0.53 7.07 -10.19
CA GLY A 34 -0.67 7.32 -11.00
C GLY A 34 -1.82 6.33 -10.75
N PHE A 35 -1.64 5.36 -9.85
CA PHE A 35 -2.66 4.36 -9.50
C PHE A 35 -2.39 3.77 -8.10
N SER A 36 -3.43 3.18 -7.49
CA SER A 36 -3.37 2.71 -6.09
C SER A 36 -2.77 1.32 -5.95
N VAL A 37 -1.44 1.22 -6.02
CA VAL A 37 -0.67 -0.03 -5.87
C VAL A 37 -0.61 -0.53 -4.46
N PHE A 38 -0.26 0.38 -3.55
CA PHE A 38 0.11 0.03 -2.20
C PHE A 38 -1.05 0.26 -1.25
N LYS A 39 -1.21 -0.65 -0.28
CA LYS A 39 -2.22 -0.60 0.77
C LYS A 39 -1.55 -0.70 2.13
N VAL A 40 -1.98 0.14 3.05
CA VAL A 40 -1.67 -0.01 4.47
C VAL A 40 -2.59 -1.09 5.07
N ILE A 41 -2.01 -2.05 5.78
CA ILE A 41 -2.71 -3.13 6.48
C ILE A 41 -2.29 -3.07 7.94
N VAL A 42 -3.27 -3.20 8.84
CA VAL A 42 -3.05 -3.35 10.27
C VAL A 42 -3.36 -4.79 10.62
N ASP A 43 -2.36 -5.47 11.16
CA ASP A 43 -2.45 -6.82 11.67
C ASP A 43 -2.68 -6.73 13.19
N ILE A 44 -3.93 -7.01 13.60
CA ILE A 44 -4.37 -6.79 14.97
C ILE A 44 -3.75 -7.81 15.92
N GLU A 45 -3.63 -9.07 15.46
CA GLU A 45 -3.09 -10.17 16.24
C GLU A 45 -1.61 -9.94 16.58
N THR A 46 -0.84 -9.47 15.61
CA THR A 46 0.61 -9.24 15.80
C THR A 46 0.96 -7.80 16.15
N SER A 47 -0.03 -6.90 16.23
CA SER A 47 0.17 -5.46 16.42
C SER A 47 1.16 -4.87 15.41
N THR A 48 0.96 -5.20 14.12
CA THR A 48 1.89 -4.85 13.06
C THR A 48 1.24 -3.96 12.01
N LEU A 49 1.91 -2.86 11.67
CA LEU A 49 1.56 -1.99 10.56
C LEU A 49 2.38 -2.39 9.34
N LYS A 50 1.71 -2.77 8.24
CA LYS A 50 2.33 -3.25 7.01
C LYS A 50 1.89 -2.40 5.82
N VAL A 51 2.77 -2.20 4.85
CA VAL A 51 2.41 -1.69 3.52
C VAL A 51 2.67 -2.78 2.50
N VAL A 52 1.62 -3.19 1.78
CA VAL A 52 1.68 -4.30 0.83
C VAL A 52 1.33 -3.84 -0.57
N ASN A 53 1.88 -4.52 -1.57
CA ASN A 53 1.47 -4.38 -2.96
C ASN A 53 0.19 -5.20 -3.21
N LYS A 54 -0.90 -4.52 -3.60
CA LYS A 54 -2.21 -5.16 -3.86
C LYS A 54 -2.20 -6.16 -5.01
N TYR A 55 -1.24 -6.06 -5.92
CA TYR A 55 -1.21 -6.80 -7.18
C TYR A 55 -0.22 -7.96 -7.20
N GLU A 56 0.54 -8.13 -6.12
CA GLU A 56 1.55 -9.18 -6.07
C GLU A 56 0.95 -10.59 -6.05
N ASN A 57 -0.18 -10.77 -5.36
CA ASN A 57 -0.87 -12.06 -5.27
C ASN A 57 -1.95 -12.26 -6.36
N ARG A 58 -2.39 -11.19 -7.04
CA ARG A 58 -3.34 -11.25 -8.15
C ARG A 58 -2.57 -11.22 -9.47
N THR A 59 -2.00 -12.36 -9.84
CA THR A 59 -1.61 -12.75 -11.21
C THR A 59 -0.97 -11.63 -12.05
N ARG A 60 0.35 -11.71 -12.26
CA ARG A 60 1.17 -10.89 -13.19
C ARG A 60 0.44 -10.46 -14.48
N ASN A 61 -0.43 -11.32 -15.03
CA ASN A 61 -1.16 -11.11 -16.28
C ASN A 61 -2.24 -10.02 -16.23
N LYS A 62 -3.03 -9.88 -15.15
CA LYS A 62 -4.12 -8.87 -15.11
C LYS A 62 -3.57 -7.46 -14.91
N PHE A 63 -2.53 -7.31 -14.09
CA PHE A 63 -1.87 -6.02 -13.86
C PHE A 63 -1.18 -5.50 -15.11
N GLN A 64 -0.45 -6.35 -15.85
CA GLN A 64 0.16 -5.96 -17.13
C GLN A 64 -0.86 -5.47 -18.15
N ASN A 65 -2.02 -6.13 -18.24
CA ASN A 65 -3.06 -5.75 -19.19
C ASN A 65 -3.71 -4.41 -18.82
N THR A 66 -4.08 -4.22 -17.55
CA THR A 66 -4.67 -2.94 -17.10
C THR A 66 -3.68 -1.78 -17.23
N PHE A 67 -2.38 -2.00 -17.02
CA PHE A 67 -1.36 -0.99 -17.24
C PHE A 67 -1.19 -0.58 -18.69
N LYS A 68 -1.15 -1.57 -19.60
CA LYS A 68 -1.08 -1.30 -21.04
C LYS A 68 -2.29 -0.50 -21.49
N GLU A 69 -3.48 -0.82 -20.98
CA GLU A 69 -4.72 -0.10 -21.27
C GLU A 69 -4.68 1.36 -20.78
N VAL A 70 -4.27 1.57 -19.52
CA VAL A 70 -4.19 2.91 -18.94
C VAL A 70 -3.12 3.77 -19.63
N LEU A 71 -1.96 3.19 -19.97
CA LEU A 71 -0.90 3.92 -20.70
C LEU A 71 -1.30 4.25 -22.14
N ASN A 72 -2.10 3.41 -22.80
CA ASN A 72 -2.58 3.67 -24.16
C ASN A 72 -3.69 4.72 -24.23
N ASN A 73 -4.49 4.89 -23.17
CA ASN A 73 -5.61 5.84 -23.12
C ASN A 73 -5.21 7.27 -22.71
N VAL A 74 -3.93 7.54 -22.42
CA VAL A 74 -3.41 8.88 -22.05
C VAL A 74 -2.64 9.52 -23.22
N ARG A 75 -2.92 9.10 -24.47
CA ARG A 75 -2.25 9.64 -25.67
C ARG A 75 -3.04 10.77 -26.33
#